data_AF-A0A929CBN8-F1
#
_entry.id   AF-A0A929CBN8-F1
#
_cell.length_a   1.000
_cell.length_b   1.000
_cell.length_c   1.000
_cell.angle_alpha   90.00
_cell.angle_beta   90.00
_cell.angle_gamma   90.00
#
_symmetry.space_group_name_H-M   'P 1'
#
loop_
_entity.id
_entity.type
_entity.pdbx_description
1 polymer ?
#
loop_
_entity_poly.entity_id
_entity_poly.type
_entity_poly.pdbx_seq_one_letter_code
_entity_poly.pdbx_strand_id
1 'polypeptide(L)'
;MKLKLIACMSLLLVGLFGGGCAPTQGFDSCLKTIVEPYRFSIVEWEAAVIFNEANQWNFGRSEKIDDEVYLVTEYFSFVERIEMLESEIEAINSGNGQGDLSSHEAELNRLQEQRAALQETVERIIEKQIRETLAQLGIFNPVDEYIRLKVGFPPLNFKLETPPYLLVIS
;
A
#
# COMPACT_ATOMS: atom_id res chain seq x y z
N MET A 1 63.15 22.67 1.74
CA MET A 1 62.14 23.49 1.03
C MET A 1 60.88 22.72 0.64
N LYS A 2 60.96 21.43 0.26
CA LYS A 2 59.79 20.63 -0.16
C LYS A 2 58.73 20.39 0.93
N LEU A 3 59.13 20.23 2.19
CA LEU A 3 58.19 19.96 3.31
C LEU A 3 57.26 21.16 3.62
N LYS A 4 57.78 22.39 3.54
CA LYS A 4 57.00 23.62 3.76
C LYS A 4 56.00 23.86 2.62
N LEU A 5 56.37 23.47 1.40
CA LEU A 5 55.53 23.60 0.21
C LEU A 5 54.35 22.61 0.24
N ILE A 6 54.60 21.39 0.72
CA ILE A 6 53.56 20.37 0.92
C ILE A 6 52.58 20.81 2.01
N ALA A 7 53.07 21.32 3.15
CA ALA A 7 52.23 21.80 4.23
C ALA A 7 51.35 23.00 3.85
N CYS A 8 51.87 23.94 3.05
CA CYS A 8 51.05 25.05 2.54
C CYS A 8 49.99 24.58 1.53
N MET A 9 50.30 23.61 0.68
CA MET A 9 49.33 23.05 -0.28
C MET A 9 48.20 22.28 0.42
N SER A 10 48.51 21.49 1.45
CA SER A 10 47.46 20.80 2.21
C SER A 10 46.59 21.78 3.03
N LEU A 11 47.16 22.86 3.57
CA LEU A 11 46.39 23.90 4.25
C LEU A 11 45.47 24.68 3.28
N LEU A 12 45.95 24.95 2.05
CA LEU A 12 45.16 25.57 0.98
C LEU A 12 44.03 24.67 0.48
N LEU A 13 44.27 23.36 0.35
CA LEU A 13 43.23 22.41 -0.02
C LEU A 13 42.11 22.35 1.04
N VAL A 14 42.45 22.29 2.33
CA VAL A 14 41.44 22.25 3.40
C VAL A 14 40.63 23.55 3.46
N GLY A 15 41.24 24.71 3.18
CA GLY A 15 40.54 26.00 3.13
C GLY A 15 39.60 26.16 1.94
N LEU A 16 39.89 25.51 0.80
CA LEU A 16 39.08 25.60 -0.42
C LEU A 16 37.87 24.64 -0.41
N PHE A 17 37.93 23.54 0.35
CA PHE A 17 36.81 22.59 0.48
C PHE A 17 35.89 22.87 1.68
N GLY A 18 36.24 23.79 2.59
CA GLY A 18 35.51 24.02 3.84
C GLY A 18 34.45 25.13 3.82
N GLY A 19 34.32 25.89 2.72
CA GLY A 19 33.50 27.11 2.68
C GLY A 19 32.56 27.18 1.48
N GLY A 20 31.64 26.21 1.35
CA GLY A 20 30.64 26.20 0.28
C GLY A 20 29.27 25.81 0.80
N CYS A 21 28.34 26.76 0.77
CA CYS A 21 26.90 26.62 1.01
C CYS A 21 26.49 26.07 2.39
N ALA A 22 26.28 26.98 3.35
CA ALA A 22 25.25 26.72 4.35
C ALA A 22 23.94 26.50 3.57
N PRO A 23 23.28 25.33 3.67
CA PRO A 23 22.01 25.14 3.01
C PRO A 23 21.04 26.15 3.62
N THR A 24 20.63 27.14 2.84
CA THR A 24 19.41 27.89 3.15
C THR A 24 18.34 26.85 3.43
N GLN A 25 17.69 26.91 4.59
CA GLN A 25 16.50 26.10 4.90
C GLN A 25 15.44 26.45 3.85
N GLY A 26 15.53 25.78 2.71
CA GLY A 26 14.72 26.05 1.53
C GLY A 26 13.35 25.42 1.73
N PHE A 27 12.43 25.86 0.87
CA PHE A 27 11.12 25.24 0.71
C PHE A 27 11.21 23.70 0.72
N ASP A 28 12.22 23.11 0.07
CA ASP A 28 12.44 21.66 0.02
C ASP A 28 12.70 21.03 1.39
N SER A 29 13.42 21.69 2.30
CA SER A 29 13.64 21.15 3.66
C SER A 29 12.36 21.21 4.49
N CYS A 30 11.61 22.31 4.39
CA CYS A 30 10.32 22.46 5.07
C CYS A 30 9.29 21.46 4.52
N LEU A 31 9.18 21.36 3.19
CA LEU A 31 8.32 20.41 2.52
C LEU A 31 8.72 18.98 2.88
N LYS A 32 10.02 18.65 2.86
CA LYS A 32 10.51 17.33 3.26
C LYS A 32 10.06 16.99 4.68
N THR A 33 10.23 17.88 5.65
CA THR A 33 9.77 17.62 7.03
C THR A 33 8.26 17.39 7.12
N ILE A 34 7.45 18.11 6.33
CA ILE A 34 6.00 17.93 6.29
C ILE A 34 5.62 16.59 5.65
N VAL A 35 6.29 16.21 4.56
CA VAL A 35 5.93 15.03 3.78
C VAL A 35 6.62 13.74 4.25
N GLU A 36 7.70 13.81 5.03
CA GLU A 36 8.51 12.64 5.44
C GLU A 36 7.66 11.51 6.03
N PRO A 37 6.69 11.76 6.94
CA PRO A 37 5.85 10.70 7.50
C PRO A 37 4.90 10.05 6.49
N TYR A 38 4.68 10.68 5.33
CA TYR A 38 3.76 10.25 4.28
C TYR A 38 4.47 9.74 3.03
N ARG A 39 5.81 9.74 3.01
CA ARG A 39 6.58 9.26 1.86
C ARG A 39 6.55 7.75 1.79
N PHE A 40 6.09 7.24 0.65
CA PHE A 40 6.23 5.83 0.33
C PHE A 40 7.67 5.51 -0.10
N SER A 41 8.28 4.53 0.56
CA SER A 41 9.59 3.98 0.18
C SER A 41 9.38 2.65 -0.52
N ILE A 42 9.57 2.62 -1.83
CA ILE A 42 9.40 1.39 -2.63
C ILE A 42 10.34 0.28 -2.15
N VAL A 43 11.58 0.61 -1.78
CA VAL A 43 12.58 -0.36 -1.34
C VAL A 43 12.20 -0.98 0.00
N GLU A 44 11.70 -0.17 0.94
CA GLU A 44 11.25 -0.64 2.25
C GLU A 44 10.01 -1.52 2.12
N TRP A 45 9.07 -1.11 1.28
CA TRP A 45 7.86 -1.87 0.99
C TRP A 45 8.18 -3.19 0.29
N GLU A 46 8.98 -3.20 -0.77
CA GLU A 46 9.36 -4.43 -1.49
C GLU A 46 10.07 -5.42 -0.56
N ALA A 47 11.00 -4.94 0.28
CA ALA A 47 11.68 -5.79 1.25
C ALA A 47 10.70 -6.43 2.26
N ALA A 48 9.75 -5.65 2.77
CA ALA A 48 8.74 -6.13 3.70
C ALA A 48 7.80 -7.17 3.05
N VAL A 49 7.33 -6.90 1.82
CA VAL A 49 6.41 -7.82 1.12
C VAL A 49 7.13 -9.09 0.71
N ILE A 50 8.36 -9.03 0.20
CA ILE A 50 9.15 -10.24 -0.15
C ILE A 50 9.40 -11.10 1.10
N PHE A 51 9.73 -10.49 2.24
CA PHE A 51 9.95 -11.23 3.48
C PHE A 51 8.65 -11.90 3.99
N ASN A 52 7.53 -11.20 3.94
CA ASN A 52 6.22 -11.76 4.28
C ASN A 52 5.80 -12.87 3.32
N GLU A 53 6.05 -12.71 2.02
CA GLU A 53 5.75 -13.71 0.98
C GLU A 53 6.56 -15.01 1.20
N ALA A 54 7.84 -14.89 1.54
CA ALA A 54 8.68 -16.05 1.86
C ALA A 54 8.16 -16.83 3.09
N ASN A 55 7.61 -16.14 4.09
CA ASN A 55 6.96 -16.79 5.24
C ASN A 55 5.62 -17.45 4.86
N GLN A 56 4.84 -16.85 3.96
CA GLN A 56 3.55 -17.39 3.52
C GLN A 56 3.67 -18.58 2.58
N TRP A 57 4.79 -18.74 1.83
CA TRP A 57 5.05 -19.91 0.99
C TRP A 57 4.95 -21.25 1.77
N ASN A 58 5.29 -21.25 3.07
CA ASN A 58 5.15 -22.43 3.93
C ASN A 58 3.69 -22.81 4.26
N PHE A 59 2.71 -21.97 3.92
CA PHE A 59 1.27 -22.19 4.13
C PHE A 59 0.52 -22.50 2.82
N GLY A 60 1.17 -23.22 1.88
CA GLY A 60 0.58 -23.72 0.63
C GLY A 60 -0.52 -24.78 0.79
N ARG A 61 -1.35 -24.69 1.83
CA ARG A 61 -2.57 -25.47 2.01
C ARG A 61 -3.70 -24.56 2.48
N SER A 62 -4.00 -23.52 1.69
CA SER A 62 -5.31 -22.89 1.79
C SER A 62 -6.35 -23.89 1.30
N GLU A 63 -7.28 -24.24 2.18
CA GLU A 63 -8.47 -25.04 1.86
C GLU A 63 -9.11 -24.50 0.58
N LYS A 64 -9.39 -25.40 -0.37
CA LYS A 64 -10.02 -25.03 -1.63
C LYS A 64 -11.43 -24.54 -1.29
N ILE A 65 -11.63 -23.22 -1.34
CA ILE A 65 -12.95 -22.64 -1.16
C ILE A 65 -13.71 -22.95 -2.45
N ASP A 66 -14.73 -23.78 -2.36
CA ASP A 66 -15.47 -24.25 -3.54
C ASP A 66 -16.21 -23.11 -4.27
N ASP A 67 -16.39 -21.95 -3.64
CA ASP A 67 -17.06 -20.79 -4.23
C ASP A 67 -16.38 -19.44 -3.93
N GLU A 68 -15.12 -19.29 -4.36
CA GLU A 68 -14.36 -18.03 -4.25
C GLU A 68 -15.10 -16.85 -4.94
N VAL A 69 -15.76 -17.10 -6.07
CA VAL A 69 -16.46 -16.07 -6.85
C VAL A 69 -17.68 -15.55 -6.10
N TYR A 70 -18.46 -16.43 -5.47
CA TYR A 70 -19.59 -16.03 -4.64
C TYR A 70 -19.14 -15.14 -3.49
N LEU A 71 -18.09 -15.49 -2.75
CA LEU A 71 -17.62 -14.69 -1.62
C LEU A 71 -17.20 -13.27 -2.02
N VAL A 72 -16.50 -13.13 -3.15
CA VAL A 72 -16.12 -11.82 -3.71
C VAL A 72 -17.37 -11.03 -4.11
N THR A 73 -18.32 -11.68 -4.81
CA THR A 73 -19.56 -11.04 -5.26
C THR A 73 -20.44 -10.62 -4.07
N GLU A 74 -20.55 -11.47 -3.05
CA GLU A 74 -21.30 -11.21 -1.82
C GLU A 74 -20.70 -10.01 -1.08
N TYR A 75 -19.38 -9.96 -0.92
CA TYR A 75 -18.68 -8.82 -0.32
C TYR A 75 -19.03 -7.51 -1.03
N PHE A 76 -18.92 -7.45 -2.36
CA PHE A 76 -19.23 -6.23 -3.11
C PHE A 76 -20.72 -5.89 -3.08
N SER A 77 -21.62 -6.88 -2.99
CA SER A 77 -23.05 -6.60 -2.80
C SER A 77 -23.34 -5.97 -1.42
N PHE A 78 -22.58 -6.33 -0.38
CA PHE A 78 -22.67 -5.62 0.91
C PHE A 78 -22.16 -4.18 0.80
N VAL A 79 -21.08 -3.93 0.06
CA VAL A 79 -20.58 -2.56 -0.17
C VAL A 79 -21.66 -1.70 -0.84
N GLU A 80 -22.26 -2.18 -1.93
CA GLU A 80 -23.33 -1.46 -2.63
C GLU A 80 -24.54 -1.18 -1.73
N ARG A 81 -24.94 -2.17 -0.90
CA ARG A 81 -26.08 -2.01 0.01
C ARG A 81 -25.78 -1.04 1.15
N ILE A 82 -24.55 -1.03 1.66
CA ILE A 82 -24.09 -0.08 2.69
C ILE A 82 -24.14 1.35 2.14
N GLU A 83 -23.58 1.59 0.95
CA GLU A 83 -23.60 2.93 0.32
C GLU A 83 -25.03 3.44 0.08
N MET A 84 -25.93 2.54 -0.33
CA MET A 84 -27.34 2.86 -0.50
C MET A 84 -28.01 3.25 0.82
N LEU A 85 -27.78 2.48 1.89
CA LEU A 85 -28.35 2.75 3.22
C LEU A 85 -27.79 4.03 3.83
N GLU A 86 -26.49 4.30 3.68
CA GLU A 86 -25.87 5.55 4.13
C GLU A 86 -26.52 6.76 3.44
N SER A 87 -26.77 6.65 2.13
CA SER A 87 -27.47 7.69 1.35
C SER A 87 -28.93 7.88 1.79
N GLU A 88 -29.65 6.78 2.08
CA GLU A 88 -31.03 6.84 2.59
C GLU A 88 -31.11 7.50 3.98
N ILE A 89 -30.18 7.15 4.88
CA ILE A 89 -30.06 7.76 6.21
C ILE A 89 -29.78 9.26 6.09
N GLU A 90 -28.87 9.67 5.20
CA GLU A 90 -28.57 11.08 4.95
C GLU A 90 -29.80 11.85 4.43
N ALA A 91 -30.58 11.25 3.53
CA ALA A 91 -31.80 11.84 3.01
C ALA A 91 -32.88 12.00 4.10
N ILE A 92 -33.06 11.01 4.97
CA ILE A 92 -33.97 11.07 6.12
C ILE A 92 -33.53 12.18 7.09
N ASN A 93 -32.24 12.24 7.44
CA ASN A 93 -31.68 13.26 8.33
C ASN A 93 -31.81 14.68 7.77
N SER A 94 -31.75 14.83 6.44
CA SER A 94 -31.94 16.10 5.75
C SER A 94 -33.43 16.51 5.61
N GLY A 95 -34.37 15.69 6.10
CA GLY A 95 -35.81 15.93 6.01
C GLY A 95 -36.41 15.66 4.63
N ASN A 96 -35.64 15.08 3.71
CA ASN A 96 -36.05 14.78 2.33
C ASN A 96 -36.46 13.30 2.13
N GLY A 97 -36.25 12.45 3.14
CA GLY A 97 -36.56 11.03 3.13
C GLY A 97 -37.74 10.64 4.03
N GLN A 98 -38.29 9.45 3.80
CA GLN A 98 -39.34 8.85 4.62
C GLN A 98 -38.91 7.44 5.02
N GLY A 99 -38.90 7.13 6.32
CA GLY A 99 -38.48 5.82 6.81
C GLY A 99 -38.23 5.81 8.32
N ASP A 100 -38.08 4.62 8.89
CA ASP A 100 -37.63 4.44 10.28
C ASP A 100 -36.11 4.45 10.34
N LEU A 101 -35.55 5.57 10.80
CA LEU A 101 -34.10 5.78 10.94
C LEU A 101 -33.45 4.65 11.75
N SER A 102 -34.10 4.21 12.83
CA SER A 102 -33.55 3.20 13.73
C SER A 102 -33.41 1.83 13.05
N SER A 103 -34.36 1.48 12.18
CA SER A 103 -34.28 0.26 11.37
C SER A 103 -33.17 0.32 10.33
N HIS A 104 -32.92 1.48 9.72
CA HIS A 104 -31.85 1.64 8.72
C HIS A 104 -30.47 1.60 9.37
N GLU A 105 -30.29 2.23 10.53
CA GLU A 105 -29.05 2.17 11.30
C GLU A 105 -28.73 0.75 11.78
N ALA A 106 -29.74 0.00 12.25
CA ALA A 106 -29.55 -1.39 12.67
C ALA A 106 -29.11 -2.29 11.50
N GLU A 107 -29.72 -2.12 10.32
CA GLU A 107 -29.35 -2.87 9.13
C GLU A 107 -27.95 -2.48 8.61
N LEU A 108 -27.61 -1.20 8.64
CA LEU A 108 -26.28 -0.70 8.27
C LEU A 108 -25.19 -1.34 9.13
N ASN A 109 -25.36 -1.34 10.46
CA ASN A 109 -24.41 -1.96 11.38
C ASN A 109 -24.25 -3.46 11.09
N ARG A 110 -25.36 -4.18 10.88
CA ARG A 110 -25.35 -5.61 10.54
C ARG A 110 -24.56 -5.89 9.26
N LEU A 111 -24.76 -5.09 8.22
CA LEU A 111 -24.05 -5.27 6.94
C LEU A 111 -22.57 -4.90 7.05
N GLN A 112 -22.23 -3.87 7.82
CA GLN A 112 -20.84 -3.49 8.08
C GLN A 112 -20.07 -4.61 8.78
N GLU A 113 -20.70 -5.28 9.77
CA GLU A 113 -20.12 -6.46 10.43
C GLU A 113 -19.93 -7.63 9.46
N GLN A 114 -20.92 -7.92 8.62
CA GLN A 114 -20.83 -8.99 7.61
C GLN A 114 -19.74 -8.72 6.57
N ARG A 115 -19.65 -7.49 6.07
CA ARG A 115 -18.59 -7.04 5.16
C ARG A 115 -17.21 -7.19 5.81
N ALA A 116 -17.05 -6.73 7.06
CA ALA A 116 -15.78 -6.82 7.78
C ALA A 116 -15.32 -8.27 7.98
N ALA A 117 -16.26 -9.20 8.25
CA ALA A 117 -15.95 -10.62 8.40
C ALA A 117 -15.45 -11.27 7.10
N LEU A 118 -15.88 -10.78 5.93
CA LEU A 118 -15.47 -11.29 4.63
C LEU A 118 -14.19 -10.63 4.08
N GLN A 119 -13.83 -9.44 4.57
CA GLN A 119 -12.77 -8.61 3.97
C GLN A 119 -11.44 -9.34 3.79
N GLU A 120 -10.88 -9.93 4.84
CA GLU A 120 -9.59 -10.62 4.76
C GLU A 120 -9.62 -11.82 3.79
N THR A 121 -10.76 -12.52 3.74
CA THR A 121 -10.93 -13.65 2.82
C THR A 121 -10.97 -13.20 1.38
N VAL A 122 -11.71 -12.12 1.09
CA VAL A 122 -11.83 -11.53 -0.24
C VAL A 122 -10.49 -10.96 -0.71
N GLU A 123 -9.77 -10.24 0.16
CA GLU A 123 -8.43 -9.71 -0.14
C GLU A 123 -7.48 -10.84 -0.56
N ARG A 124 -7.47 -11.95 0.19
CA ARG A 124 -6.64 -13.12 -0.09
C ARG A 124 -7.04 -13.85 -1.39
N ILE A 125 -8.34 -13.95 -1.68
CA ILE A 125 -8.83 -14.52 -2.94
C ILE A 125 -8.34 -13.69 -4.12
N ILE A 126 -8.52 -12.38 -4.06
CA ILE A 126 -8.11 -11.47 -5.13
C ILE A 126 -6.59 -11.45 -5.29
N GLU A 127 -5.83 -11.40 -4.19
CA GLU A 127 -4.36 -11.46 -4.22
C GLU A 127 -3.87 -12.72 -4.94
N LYS A 128 -4.45 -13.88 -4.60
CA LYS A 128 -4.14 -15.16 -5.24
C LYS A 128 -4.45 -15.11 -6.74
N GLN A 129 -5.62 -14.62 -7.13
CA GLN A 129 -6.00 -14.53 -8.55
C GLN A 129 -5.08 -13.60 -9.35
N ILE A 130 -4.66 -12.47 -8.76
CA ILE A 130 -3.67 -11.57 -9.36
C ILE A 130 -2.33 -12.31 -9.53
N ARG A 131 -1.86 -13.00 -8.49
CA ARG A 131 -0.60 -13.74 -8.51
C ARG A 131 -0.59 -14.85 -9.57
N GLU A 132 -1.66 -15.62 -9.65
CA GLU A 132 -1.83 -16.67 -10.67
C GLU A 132 -1.84 -16.07 -12.07
N THR A 133 -2.51 -14.94 -12.27
CA THR A 133 -2.54 -14.22 -13.56
C THR A 133 -1.15 -13.72 -13.96
N LEU A 134 -0.39 -13.10 -13.04
CA LEU A 134 0.99 -12.65 -13.30
C LEU A 134 1.90 -13.82 -13.68
N ALA A 135 1.78 -14.94 -12.96
CA ALA A 135 2.55 -16.14 -13.25
C ALA A 135 2.20 -16.74 -14.63
N GLN A 136 0.91 -16.75 -15.01
CA GLN A 136 0.45 -17.17 -16.34
C GLN A 136 1.00 -16.26 -17.46
N LEU A 137 1.12 -14.97 -17.19
CA LEU A 137 1.73 -14.00 -18.10
C LEU A 137 3.26 -14.08 -18.15
N GLY A 138 3.88 -14.95 -17.34
CA GLY A 138 5.34 -15.11 -17.30
C GLY A 138 6.06 -13.96 -16.58
N ILE A 139 5.35 -13.18 -15.77
CA ILE A 139 5.92 -12.04 -15.04
C ILE A 139 6.50 -12.55 -13.72
N PHE A 140 7.82 -12.58 -13.65
CA PHE A 140 8.60 -13.01 -12.50
C PHE A 140 9.72 -12.01 -12.21
N ASN A 141 10.31 -12.12 -11.02
CA ASN A 141 11.43 -11.28 -10.64
C ASN A 141 12.68 -11.71 -11.44
N PRO A 142 13.39 -10.80 -12.13
CA PRO A 142 14.60 -11.13 -12.91
C PRO A 142 15.72 -11.80 -12.09
N VAL A 143 15.67 -11.71 -10.76
CA VAL A 143 16.60 -12.41 -9.87
C VAL A 143 16.44 -13.94 -10.00
N ASP A 144 15.29 -14.43 -10.44
CA ASP A 144 15.01 -15.87 -10.63
C ASP A 144 16.01 -16.56 -11.58
N GLU A 145 16.54 -15.85 -12.57
CA GLU A 145 17.61 -16.31 -13.46
C GLU A 145 18.90 -16.64 -12.70
N TYR A 146 19.18 -15.91 -11.62
CA TYR A 146 20.40 -16.04 -10.82
C TYR A 146 20.23 -17.03 -9.66
N ILE A 147 19.05 -17.06 -9.01
CA ILE A 147 18.81 -17.89 -7.82
C ILE A 147 18.07 -19.20 -8.13
N ARG A 148 17.66 -19.43 -9.39
CA ARG A 148 16.91 -20.61 -9.86
C ARG A 148 15.62 -20.89 -9.08
N LEU A 149 15.09 -19.88 -8.42
CA LEU A 149 13.83 -19.91 -7.68
C LEU A 149 12.91 -18.88 -8.33
N LYS A 150 11.74 -19.32 -8.79
CA LYS A 150 10.73 -18.41 -9.35
C LYS A 150 10.14 -17.59 -8.23
N VAL A 151 10.49 -16.31 -8.21
CA VAL A 151 9.93 -15.32 -7.27
C VAL A 151 8.91 -14.49 -8.03
N GLY A 152 7.71 -14.32 -7.47
CA GLY A 152 6.68 -13.49 -8.07
C GLY A 152 7.14 -12.03 -8.20
N PHE A 153 6.74 -11.36 -9.28
CA PHE A 153 6.96 -9.93 -9.43
C PHE A 153 5.73 -9.26 -10.11
N PRO A 154 5.32 -8.07 -9.65
CA PRO A 154 5.75 -7.43 -8.40
C PRO A 154 5.39 -8.26 -7.16
N PRO A 155 6.04 -8.01 -6.01
CA PRO A 155 5.56 -8.56 -4.75
C PRO A 155 4.12 -8.04 -4.51
N LEU A 156 3.22 -8.92 -4.06
CA LEU A 156 1.80 -8.58 -3.91
C LEU A 156 1.38 -8.59 -2.44
N ASN A 157 0.69 -7.52 -2.04
CA ASN A 157 -0.05 -7.40 -0.79
C ASN A 157 -1.33 -6.62 -1.11
N PHE A 158 -2.40 -7.35 -1.41
CA PHE A 158 -3.66 -6.73 -1.86
C PHE A 158 -4.50 -6.32 -0.65
N LYS A 159 -4.97 -5.07 -0.66
CA LYS A 159 -5.79 -4.49 0.41
C LYS A 159 -6.95 -3.68 -0.15
N LEU A 160 -8.13 -3.85 0.44
CA LEU A 160 -9.33 -3.08 0.13
C LEU A 160 -9.40 -1.89 1.09
N GLU A 161 -8.72 -0.81 0.73
CA GLU A 161 -8.64 0.43 1.51
C GLU A 161 -9.34 1.60 0.80
N THR A 162 -9.63 2.65 1.56
CA THR A 162 -10.09 3.92 0.98
C THR A 162 -9.03 4.47 0.03
N PRO A 163 -9.44 5.11 -1.09
CA PRO A 163 -8.49 5.73 -2.01
C PRO A 163 -7.54 6.68 -1.27
N PRO A 164 -6.25 6.75 -1.68
CA PRO A 164 -5.30 7.65 -1.05
C PRO A 164 -5.74 9.11 -1.25
N TYR A 165 -5.62 9.92 -0.21
CA TYR A 165 -5.89 11.37 -0.27
C TYR A 165 -4.90 12.14 -1.17
N LEU A 166 -3.76 11.53 -1.51
CA LEU A 166 -2.70 12.12 -2.31
C LEU A 166 -2.15 11.10 -3.31
N LEU A 167 -2.21 11.41 -4.60
CA LEU A 167 -1.53 10.69 -5.66
C LEU A 167 -0.30 11.50 -6.10
N VAL A 168 0.90 10.95 -5.91
CA VAL A 168 2.13 11.53 -6.45
C VAL A 168 2.43 10.87 -7.79
N ILE A 169 2.45 11.67 -8.86
CA ILE A 169 2.87 11.22 -10.21
C ILE A 169 4.28 11.78 -10.43
N SER A 170 5.25 10.88 -10.62
CA SER A 170 6.65 11.22 -10.92
C SER A 170 6.95 11.11 -12.41
#